data_AF-A0A2E4Z8H0-F1
#
_entry.id   AF-A0A2E4Z8H0-F1
#
_cell.length_a   1.000
_cell.length_b   1.000
_cell.length_c   1.000
_cell.angle_alpha   90.00
_cell.angle_beta   90.00
_cell.angle_gamma   90.00
#
_symmetry.space_group_name_H-M   'P 1'
#
loop_
_entity.id
_entity.type
_entity.pdbx_description
1 polymer ?
#
loop_
_entity_poly.entity_id
_entity_poly.type
_entity_poly.pdbx_seq_one_letter_code
_entity_poly.pdbx_strand_id
1 'polypeptide(L)'
;MSRHPGAKGRRDRLRRFSNPRLWVEIFLCRGGAPRPKPRDIPVPKQAFPDELNVGQINARPVLALLDGLPSEEVSRLAVDIIRENRRRVDLAQSLFEKLEESEAADSSNHALENLRREYRIAMLELKIHHELVRLIVDVLGYVPELDEVITVQ
;
A
#
# COMPACT_ATOMS: atom_id res chain seq x y z
N MET A 1 41.88 9.39 -23.78
CA MET A 1 40.43 9.20 -23.98
C MET A 1 39.80 8.93 -22.62
N SER A 2 39.21 9.96 -21.99
CA SER A 2 38.66 9.87 -20.64
C SER A 2 37.18 9.51 -20.73
N ARG A 3 36.77 8.38 -20.14
CA ARG A 3 35.36 7.99 -20.04
C ARG A 3 34.88 8.31 -18.62
N HIS A 4 33.97 9.28 -18.51
CA HIS A 4 33.24 9.53 -17.27
C HIS A 4 32.25 8.38 -17.01
N PRO A 5 32.16 7.84 -15.78
CA PRO A 5 31.09 6.91 -15.42
C PRO A 5 29.79 7.71 -15.27
N GLY A 6 28.79 7.33 -16.07
CA GLY A 6 27.47 7.94 -16.10
C GLY A 6 26.74 7.91 -14.77
N ALA A 7 25.95 8.96 -14.54
CA ALA A 7 25.02 9.09 -13.44
C ALA A 7 24.11 7.85 -13.35
N LYS A 8 24.28 7.08 -12.28
CA LYS A 8 23.44 5.92 -11.99
C LYS A 8 22.07 6.42 -11.54
N GLY A 9 21.08 6.28 -12.43
CA GLY A 9 19.74 6.83 -12.27
C GLY A 9 19.03 6.36 -11.00
N ARG A 10 18.31 7.29 -10.36
CA ARG A 10 17.57 7.10 -9.09
C ARG A 10 16.45 6.05 -9.14
N ARG A 11 16.14 5.46 -10.31
CA ARG A 11 15.05 4.50 -10.52
C ARG A 11 15.28 3.11 -9.92
N ASP A 12 16.53 2.74 -9.59
CA ASP A 12 16.87 1.43 -8.97
C ASP A 12 16.40 1.29 -7.51
N ARG A 13 15.68 2.27 -6.98
CA ARG A 13 15.23 2.31 -5.57
C ARG A 13 13.79 1.85 -5.34
N LEU A 14 13.04 1.57 -6.39
CA LEU A 14 11.63 1.20 -6.28
C LEU A 14 11.49 -0.32 -6.27
N ARG A 15 10.80 -0.87 -5.26
CA ARG A 15 10.23 -2.22 -5.37
C ARG A 15 8.82 -2.09 -5.92
N ARG A 16 8.58 -2.76 -7.05
CA ARG A 16 7.26 -2.89 -7.66
C ARG A 16 6.55 -4.08 -7.00
N PHE A 17 5.40 -3.85 -6.39
CA PHE A 17 4.48 -4.92 -6.02
C PHE A 17 3.33 -4.93 -7.02
N SER A 18 3.13 -6.07 -7.68
CA SER A 18 2.05 -6.25 -8.66
C SER A 18 1.16 -7.39 -8.18
N ASN A 19 -0.14 -7.13 -8.04
CA ASN A 19 -1.14 -8.17 -7.86
C ASN A 19 -2.04 -8.26 -9.10
N PRO A 20 -1.78 -9.22 -10.01
CA PRO A 20 -2.51 -9.32 -11.28
C PRO A 20 -3.99 -9.65 -11.12
N ARG A 21 -4.42 -10.20 -9.97
CA ARG A 21 -5.84 -10.49 -9.70
C ARG A 21 -6.67 -9.24 -9.39
N LEU A 22 -6.03 -8.17 -8.95
CA LEU A 22 -6.70 -6.93 -8.54
C LEU A 22 -6.29 -5.73 -9.40
N TRP A 23 -5.48 -5.95 -10.44
CA TRP A 23 -4.97 -4.91 -11.35
C TRP A 23 -4.33 -3.71 -10.62
N VAL A 24 -3.70 -3.97 -9.46
CA VAL A 24 -3.02 -2.94 -8.67
C VAL A 24 -1.50 -3.04 -8.86
N GLU A 25 -0.89 -1.93 -9.30
CA GLU A 25 0.55 -1.70 -9.19
C GLU A 25 0.84 -0.75 -8.02
N ILE A 26 1.73 -1.15 -7.11
CA ILE A 26 2.15 -0.33 -5.98
C ILE A 26 3.65 -0.09 -6.07
N PHE A 27 4.05 1.18 -5.99
CA PHE A 27 5.44 1.60 -5.93
C PHE A 27 5.85 1.87 -4.49
N LEU A 28 6.85 1.13 -4.00
CA LEU A 28 7.43 1.34 -2.67
C LEU A 28 8.72 2.16 -2.76
N CYS A 29 8.72 3.33 -2.11
CA CYS A 29 9.92 4.15 -1.94
C CYS A 29 10.96 3.46 -1.04
N ARG A 30 12.19 3.20 -1.53
CA ARG A 30 13.34 2.99 -0.62
C ARG A 30 13.63 4.31 0.07
N GLY A 31 13.18 4.45 1.32
CA GLY A 31 13.61 5.51 2.22
C GLY A 31 15.14 5.62 2.23
N GLY A 32 15.64 6.72 1.69
CA GLY A 32 17.06 6.99 1.52
C GLY A 32 17.68 7.74 2.68
N ALA A 33 17.59 7.22 3.90
CA ALA A 33 18.51 7.66 4.96
C ALA A 33 19.86 6.93 4.76
N PRO A 34 21.02 7.61 4.85
CA PRO A 34 22.29 6.90 4.92
C PRO A 34 22.23 5.97 6.13
N ARG A 35 22.38 4.66 5.93
CA ARG A 35 22.55 3.72 7.03
C ARG A 35 23.73 4.20 7.87
N PRO A 36 23.56 4.57 9.15
CA PRO A 36 24.71 4.80 10.01
C PRO A 36 25.53 3.51 10.04
N LYS A 37 26.85 3.64 9.91
CA LYS A 37 27.75 2.48 10.00
C LYS A 37 27.48 1.77 11.34
N PRO A 38 27.46 0.43 11.38
CA PRO A 38 27.24 -0.28 12.62
C PRO A 38 28.46 -0.05 13.52
N ARG A 39 28.33 0.90 14.44
CA ARG A 39 29.12 1.00 15.66
C ARG A 39 28.14 0.82 16.80
N ASP A 40 28.10 -0.41 17.30
CA ASP A 40 27.80 -0.80 18.68
C ASP A 40 26.62 -0.10 19.37
N ILE A 41 25.52 0.18 18.65
CA ILE A 41 24.24 0.40 19.29
C ILE A 41 23.67 -0.99 19.59
N PRO A 42 23.42 -1.37 20.85
CA PRO A 42 22.69 -2.59 21.16
C PRO A 42 21.28 -2.41 20.61
N VAL A 43 21.03 -2.89 19.40
CA VAL A 43 19.68 -3.07 18.90
C VAL A 43 19.05 -4.11 19.81
N PRO A 44 17.94 -3.81 20.51
CA PRO A 44 17.22 -4.84 21.22
C PRO A 44 16.90 -5.93 20.20
N LYS A 45 17.46 -7.13 20.39
CA LYS A 45 17.03 -8.34 19.68
C LYS A 45 15.64 -8.71 20.20
N GLN A 46 14.65 -7.84 19.97
CA GLN A 46 13.28 -8.33 19.90
C GLN A 46 13.27 -9.16 18.63
N ALA A 47 13.39 -10.48 18.82
CA ALA A 47 12.97 -11.43 17.83
C ALA A 47 11.53 -11.04 17.47
N PHE A 48 11.36 -10.42 16.30
CA PHE A 48 10.05 -10.40 15.68
C PHE A 48 9.70 -11.88 15.52
N PRO A 49 8.64 -12.39 16.18
CA PRO A 49 8.35 -13.80 16.14
C PRO A 49 8.18 -14.21 14.67
N ASP A 50 9.04 -15.13 14.24
CA ASP A 50 9.14 -15.66 12.87
C ASP A 50 7.88 -16.45 12.43
N GLU A 51 6.81 -16.45 13.25
CA GLU A 51 5.56 -17.18 13.01
C GLU A 51 4.29 -16.30 12.98
N LEU A 52 4.43 -14.98 12.93
CA LEU A 52 3.34 -14.17 12.38
C LEU A 52 3.42 -14.36 10.85
N ASN A 53 2.34 -14.78 10.19
CA ASN A 53 2.22 -14.62 8.74
C ASN A 53 2.29 -13.12 8.42
N VAL A 54 3.51 -12.58 8.31
CA VAL A 54 3.80 -11.14 8.20
C VAL A 54 3.20 -10.66 6.89
N GLY A 55 2.00 -10.09 6.98
CA GLY A 55 1.30 -9.50 5.84
C GLY A 55 -0.16 -9.93 5.65
N GLN A 56 -0.73 -10.76 6.52
CA GLN A 56 -2.15 -11.11 6.47
C GLN A 56 -2.88 -10.62 7.73
N ILE A 57 -4.01 -9.95 7.55
CA ILE A 57 -4.92 -9.62 8.63
C ILE A 57 -5.50 -10.94 9.17
N ASN A 58 -5.67 -11.06 10.48
CA ASN A 58 -6.45 -12.16 11.03
C ASN A 58 -7.87 -12.13 10.44
N ALA A 59 -8.19 -13.12 9.61
CA ALA A 59 -9.45 -13.20 8.87
C ALA A 59 -10.64 -13.56 9.76
N ARG A 60 -10.42 -14.20 10.92
CA ARG A 60 -11.51 -14.76 11.75
C ARG A 60 -12.57 -13.73 12.15
N PRO A 61 -12.22 -12.52 12.63
CA PRO A 61 -13.21 -11.52 12.99
C PRO A 61 -14.02 -11.05 11.78
N VAL A 62 -13.38 -10.89 10.63
CA VAL A 62 -14.04 -10.48 9.38
C VAL A 62 -15.03 -11.56 8.94
N LEU A 63 -14.59 -12.83 8.92
CA LEU A 63 -15.47 -13.94 8.57
C LEU A 63 -16.67 -14.07 9.52
N ALA A 64 -16.46 -13.87 10.83
CA ALA A 64 -17.55 -13.89 11.80
C ALA A 64 -18.57 -12.75 11.60
N LEU A 65 -18.15 -11.59 11.08
CA LEU A 65 -19.06 -10.49 10.72
C LEU A 65 -19.84 -10.76 9.43
N LEU A 66 -19.28 -11.55 8.53
CA LEU A 66 -19.92 -11.93 7.27
C LEU A 66 -20.82 -13.16 7.42
N ASP A 67 -20.62 -13.95 8.47
CA ASP A 67 -21.38 -15.16 8.74
C ASP A 67 -22.88 -14.84 8.95
N GLY A 68 -23.75 -15.61 8.29
CA GLY A 68 -25.20 -15.41 8.32
C GLY A 68 -25.75 -14.27 7.46
N LEU A 69 -24.91 -13.49 6.76
CA LEU A 69 -25.39 -12.49 5.80
C LEU A 69 -25.90 -13.15 4.51
N PRO A 70 -26.98 -12.64 3.90
CA PRO A 70 -27.43 -13.10 2.60
C PRO A 70 -26.39 -12.77 1.52
N SER A 71 -26.22 -13.67 0.54
CA SER A 71 -25.21 -13.54 -0.51
C SER A 71 -25.25 -12.20 -1.26
N GLU A 72 -26.45 -11.64 -1.44
CA GLU A 72 -26.65 -10.34 -2.09
C GLU A 72 -26.04 -9.19 -1.27
N GLU A 73 -26.15 -9.25 0.05
CA GLU A 73 -25.58 -8.26 0.96
C GLU A 73 -24.05 -8.37 1.01
N VAL A 74 -23.51 -9.59 1.04
CA VAL A 74 -22.06 -9.83 0.91
C VAL A 74 -21.54 -9.29 -0.43
N SER A 75 -22.30 -9.46 -1.52
CA SER A 75 -21.94 -8.93 -2.84
C SER A 75 -21.91 -7.39 -2.85
N ARG A 76 -22.89 -6.72 -2.23
CA ARG A 76 -22.88 -5.26 -2.09
C ARG A 76 -21.69 -4.77 -1.26
N LEU A 77 -21.41 -5.41 -0.13
CA LEU A 77 -20.25 -5.09 0.70
C LEU A 77 -18.95 -5.24 -0.06
N ALA A 78 -18.80 -6.28 -0.88
CA ALA A 78 -17.62 -6.46 -1.72
C ALA A 78 -17.44 -5.33 -2.73
N VAL A 79 -18.51 -4.88 -3.39
CA VAL A 79 -18.45 -3.73 -4.30
C VAL A 79 -17.94 -2.48 -3.57
N ASP A 80 -18.46 -2.19 -2.38
CA ASP A 80 -18.05 -1.02 -1.60
C ASP A 80 -16.60 -1.12 -1.11
N ILE A 81 -16.19 -2.29 -0.63
CA ILE A 81 -14.81 -2.56 -0.19
C ILE A 81 -13.83 -2.41 -1.36
N ILE A 82 -14.18 -2.91 -2.56
CA ILE A 82 -13.33 -2.79 -3.75
C ILE A 82 -13.24 -1.32 -4.20
N ARG A 83 -14.35 -0.58 -4.20
CA ARG A 83 -14.36 0.86 -4.50
C ARG A 83 -13.49 1.63 -3.52
N GLU A 84 -13.59 1.33 -2.23
CA GLU A 84 -12.77 1.98 -1.21
C GLU A 84 -11.28 1.64 -1.37
N ASN A 85 -10.95 0.39 -1.68
CA ASN A 85 -9.57 0.00 -1.97
C ASN A 85 -8.99 0.78 -3.15
N ARG A 86 -9.77 1.02 -4.22
CA ARG A 86 -9.35 1.88 -5.34
C ARG A 86 -9.06 3.31 -4.88
N ARG A 87 -9.94 3.91 -4.08
CA ARG A 87 -9.69 5.26 -3.52
C ARG A 87 -8.41 5.32 -2.67
N ARG A 88 -8.11 4.27 -1.91
CA ARG A 88 -6.86 4.18 -1.12
C ARG A 88 -5.62 4.08 -2.02
N VAL A 89 -5.72 3.37 -3.15
CA VAL A 89 -4.65 3.37 -4.18
C VAL A 89 -4.43 4.79 -4.70
N ASP A 90 -5.50 5.47 -5.13
CA ASP A 90 -5.41 6.82 -5.68
C ASP A 90 -4.82 7.82 -4.68
N LEU A 91 -5.22 7.73 -3.40
CA LEU A 91 -4.68 8.56 -2.33
C LEU A 91 -3.18 8.30 -2.10
N ALA A 92 -2.79 7.02 -1.98
CA ALA A 92 -1.39 6.65 -1.77
C ALA A 92 -0.50 7.12 -2.93
N GLN A 93 -1.00 7.00 -4.17
CA GLN A 93 -0.33 7.47 -5.37
C GLN A 93 -0.19 9.01 -5.37
N SER A 94 -1.28 9.73 -5.08
CA SER A 94 -1.27 11.19 -5.01
C SER A 94 -0.29 11.72 -3.95
N LEU A 95 -0.20 11.06 -2.79
CA LEU A 95 0.75 11.42 -1.73
C LEU A 95 2.19 11.11 -2.13
N PHE A 96 2.42 10.04 -2.87
CA PHE A 96 3.74 9.71 -3.41
C PHE A 96 4.22 10.76 -4.42
N GLU A 97 3.36 11.16 -5.36
CA GLU A 97 3.68 12.19 -6.36
C GLU A 97 4.03 13.53 -5.69
N LYS A 98 3.20 13.98 -4.73
CA LYS A 98 3.48 15.17 -3.93
C LYS A 98 4.80 15.08 -3.16
N LEU A 99 5.13 13.88 -2.66
CA LEU A 99 6.38 13.65 -1.96
C LEU A 99 7.57 13.79 -2.91
N GLU A 100 7.51 13.21 -4.11
CA GLU A 100 8.57 13.36 -5.11
C GLU A 100 8.76 14.83 -5.53
N GLU A 101 7.67 15.56 -5.76
CA GLU A 101 7.71 16.99 -6.08
C GLU A 101 8.34 17.81 -4.95
N SER A 102 7.95 17.53 -3.70
CA SER A 102 8.46 18.25 -2.53
C SER A 102 9.93 17.97 -2.27
N GLU A 103 10.39 16.73 -2.51
CA GLU A 103 11.81 16.34 -2.44
C GLU A 103 12.65 17.00 -3.55
N ALA A 104 12.06 17.22 -4.74
CA ALA A 104 12.73 17.91 -5.84
C ALA A 104 12.83 19.43 -5.63
N ALA A 105 11.86 20.02 -4.92
CA ALA A 105 11.79 21.45 -4.65
C ALA A 105 12.57 21.93 -3.41
N ASP A 106 13.38 21.05 -2.78
CA ASP A 106 14.10 21.33 -1.52
C ASP A 106 13.18 21.95 -0.44
N SER A 107 11.97 21.38 -0.30
CA SER A 107 10.95 21.86 0.63
C SER A 107 11.44 21.83 2.09
N SER A 108 10.83 22.66 2.94
CA SER A 108 11.12 22.66 4.39
C SER A 108 11.05 21.24 4.97
N ASN A 109 12.07 20.88 5.75
CA ASN A 109 12.23 19.54 6.31
C ASN A 109 11.01 19.08 7.12
N HIS A 110 10.31 20.01 7.80
CA HIS A 110 9.10 19.69 8.57
C HIS A 110 7.90 19.33 7.67
N ALA A 111 7.68 20.08 6.59
CA ALA A 111 6.60 19.78 5.64
C ALA A 111 6.83 18.42 4.94
N LEU A 112 8.10 18.14 4.62
CA LEU A 112 8.50 16.89 4.01
C LEU A 112 8.28 15.68 4.94
N GLU A 113 8.62 15.80 6.23
CA GLU A 113 8.39 14.73 7.20
C GLU A 113 6.91 14.47 7.46
N ASN A 114 6.07 15.51 7.49
CA ASN A 114 4.61 15.36 7.58
C ASN A 114 4.06 14.59 6.37
N LEU A 115 4.48 14.97 5.17
CA LEU A 115 4.04 14.29 3.94
C LEU A 115 4.49 12.82 3.90
N ARG A 116 5.71 12.53 4.35
CA ARG A 116 6.20 11.14 4.54
C ARG A 116 5.34 10.36 5.54
N ARG A 117 4.92 11.00 6.64
CA ARG A 117 4.05 10.38 7.65
C ARG A 117 2.68 10.05 7.05
N GLU A 118 2.07 10.99 6.35
CA GLU A 118 0.78 10.80 5.68
C GLU A 118 0.84 9.67 4.65
N TYR A 119 1.87 9.66 3.80
CA TYR A 119 2.11 8.59 2.84
C TYR A 119 2.24 7.21 3.53
N ARG A 120 2.98 7.11 4.65
CA ARG A 120 3.11 5.85 5.40
C ARG A 120 1.76 5.37 5.93
N ILE A 121 0.92 6.27 6.44
CA ILE A 121 -0.43 5.93 6.92
C ILE A 121 -1.28 5.43 5.76
N ALA A 122 -1.32 6.16 4.64
CA ALA A 122 -2.07 5.76 3.45
C ALA A 122 -1.65 4.38 2.92
N MET A 123 -0.36 4.06 2.95
CA MET A 123 0.16 2.75 2.56
C MET A 123 -0.26 1.62 3.51
N LEU A 124 -0.33 1.89 4.82
CA LEU A 124 -0.84 0.92 5.80
C LEU A 124 -2.33 0.67 5.58
N GLU A 125 -3.11 1.72 5.41
CA GLU A 125 -4.55 1.63 5.11
C GLU A 125 -4.80 0.88 3.80
N LEU A 126 -4.06 1.18 2.75
CA LEU A 126 -4.12 0.46 1.47
C LEU A 126 -3.83 -1.02 1.67
N LYS A 127 -2.77 -1.37 2.42
CA LYS A 127 -2.45 -2.78 2.68
C LYS A 127 -3.57 -3.48 3.46
N ILE A 128 -4.19 -2.80 4.43
CA ILE A 128 -5.30 -3.33 5.20
C ILE A 128 -6.52 -3.57 4.29
N HIS A 129 -6.92 -2.56 3.50
CA HIS A 129 -8.05 -2.67 2.59
C HIS A 129 -7.82 -3.72 1.49
N HIS A 130 -6.58 -3.87 1.01
CA HIS A 130 -6.23 -4.89 0.03
C HIS A 130 -6.42 -6.31 0.57
N GLU A 131 -6.04 -6.57 1.83
CA GLU A 131 -6.34 -7.86 2.47
C GLU A 131 -7.85 -8.04 2.70
N LEU A 132 -8.59 -6.97 3.03
CA LEU A 132 -10.04 -7.04 3.15
C LEU A 132 -10.72 -7.40 1.82
N VAL A 133 -10.27 -6.82 0.70
CA VAL A 133 -10.72 -7.18 -0.66
C VAL A 133 -10.46 -8.66 -0.93
N ARG A 134 -9.27 -9.16 -0.59
CA ARG A 134 -8.95 -10.59 -0.74
C ARG A 134 -9.94 -11.45 0.04
N LEU A 135 -10.19 -11.13 1.31
CA LEU A 135 -11.07 -11.91 2.17
C LEU A 135 -12.51 -11.93 1.65
N ILE A 136 -13.07 -10.77 1.25
CA ILE A 136 -14.45 -10.70 0.79
C ILE A 136 -14.64 -11.42 -0.56
N VAL A 137 -13.65 -11.37 -1.45
CA VAL A 137 -13.66 -12.12 -2.72
C VAL A 137 -13.52 -13.62 -2.45
N ASP A 138 -12.69 -14.03 -1.50
CA ASP A 138 -12.56 -15.45 -1.09
C ASP A 138 -13.89 -15.98 -0.53
N VAL A 139 -14.66 -15.15 0.21
CA VAL A 139 -16.01 -15.52 0.71
C VAL A 139 -17.04 -15.60 -0.41
N LEU A 140 -17.04 -14.65 -1.36
CA LEU A 140 -17.98 -14.66 -2.49
C LEU A 140 -17.69 -15.77 -3.51
N GLY A 141 -16.43 -16.16 -3.67
CA GLY A 141 -15.98 -17.08 -4.71
C GLY A 141 -15.92 -16.48 -6.12
N TYR A 142 -16.28 -15.20 -6.28
CA TYR A 142 -16.16 -14.44 -7.52
C TYR A 142 -15.85 -12.97 -7.22
N VAL A 143 -15.35 -12.23 -8.22
CA VAL A 143 -15.17 -10.78 -8.14
C VAL A 143 -16.47 -10.14 -8.67
N PRO A 144 -17.20 -9.35 -7.86
CA PRO A 144 -18.43 -8.73 -8.32
C PRO A 144 -18.14 -7.69 -9.39
N GLU A 145 -19.06 -7.56 -10.35
CA GLU A 145 -19.03 -6.46 -11.30
C GLU A 145 -19.20 -5.14 -10.54
N LEU A 146 -18.36 -4.18 -10.87
CA LEU A 146 -18.48 -2.84 -10.35
C LEU A 146 -19.32 -2.08 -11.34
N ASP A 147 -20.54 -1.72 -10.98
CA ASP A 147 -21.32 -0.79 -11.78
C ASP A 147 -20.50 0.49 -11.90
N GLU A 148 -19.93 0.71 -13.08
CA GLU A 148 -19.47 2.02 -13.50
C GLU A 148 -20.74 2.87 -13.49
N VAL A 149 -20.87 3.74 -12.51
CA VAL A 149 -21.91 4.76 -12.53
C VAL A 149 -21.60 5.61 -13.77
N ILE A 150 -22.29 5.29 -14.86
CA ILE A 150 -22.38 6.11 -16.06
C ILE A 150 -23.05 7.40 -15.59
N THR A 151 -22.25 8.39 -15.22
CA THR A 151 -22.70 9.76 -15.15
C THR A 151 -22.97 10.19 -16.59
N VAL A 152 -24.21 10.01 -17.04
CA VAL A 152 -24.74 10.70 -18.20
C VAL A 152 -24.83 12.18 -17.81
N GLN A 153 -23.99 13.02 -18.42
CA GLN A 153 -24.23 14.45 -18.56
C GLN A 153 -24.34 14.77 -20.04
#